data_AF-A0A5R9Q4T9-F1
#
_entry.id   AF-A0A5R9Q4T9-F1
#
_cell.length_a   1.000
_cell.length_b   1.000
_cell.length_c   1.000
_cell.angle_alpha   90.00
_cell.angle_beta   90.00
_cell.angle_gamma   90.00
#
_symmetry.space_group_name_H-M   'P 1'
#
loop_
_entity.id
_entity.type
_entity.pdbx_description
1 polymer ?
#
loop_
_entity_poly.entity_id
_entity_poly.type
_entity_poly.pdbx_seq_one_letter_code
_entity_poly.pdbx_strand_id
1 'polypeptide(L)'
;MLLVGGLAALVNPLVGAGIAAKAMLPSVTGLLSKYGLRLTGEKLSAYQLNKEIEEAQKNVIKQFEESSAIQVINPILQELELALETTESEHDPLLDFDLSTLSIPALKNEHWRELTQVAITHVYKEVVAAPHLHKQAELGPEDIRWLKLMFEASQD
;
A
#
# COMPACT_ATOMS: atom_id res chain seq x y z
N MET A 1 -0.29 11.75 -17.35
CA MET A 1 -1.36 12.53 -16.66
C MET A 1 -2.24 11.62 -15.79
N LEU A 2 -2.70 10.45 -16.25
CA LEU A 2 -3.46 9.48 -15.43
C LEU A 2 -2.66 8.84 -14.29
N LEU A 3 -1.39 8.47 -14.53
CA LEU A 3 -0.53 7.84 -13.50
C LEU A 3 -0.24 8.78 -12.32
N VAL A 4 0.02 10.06 -12.59
CA VAL A 4 0.32 11.06 -11.55
C VAL A 4 -0.95 11.45 -10.78
N GLY A 5 -2.10 11.55 -11.46
CA GLY A 5 -3.39 11.82 -10.81
C GLY A 5 -3.90 10.65 -9.95
N GLY A 6 -3.70 9.41 -10.41
CA GLY A 6 -4.07 8.20 -9.67
C GLY A 6 -3.25 8.00 -8.41
N LEU A 7 -1.93 8.23 -8.46
CA LEU A 7 -1.05 8.17 -7.29
C LEU A 7 -1.35 9.30 -6.29
N ALA A 8 -1.65 10.51 -6.74
CA ALA A 8 -2.00 11.62 -5.84
C ALA A 8 -3.33 11.39 -5.09
N ALA A 9 -4.30 10.70 -5.69
CA ALA A 9 -5.57 10.36 -5.06
C ALA A 9 -5.44 9.34 -3.90
N LEU A 10 -4.42 8.47 -3.94
CA LEU A 10 -4.13 7.52 -2.86
C LEU A 10 -3.54 8.19 -1.62
N VAL A 11 -2.77 9.27 -1.82
CA VAL A 11 -2.07 9.98 -0.74
C VAL A 11 -2.92 11.13 -0.18
N ASN A 12 -3.73 11.79 -1.02
CA ASN A 12 -4.69 12.80 -0.58
C ASN A 12 -5.91 12.87 -1.54
N PRO A 13 -7.06 12.30 -1.16
CA PRO A 13 -8.24 12.21 -2.03
C PRO A 13 -8.76 13.56 -2.55
N LEU A 14 -8.66 14.63 -1.75
CA LEU A 14 -9.11 15.98 -2.15
C LEU A 14 -8.18 16.60 -3.20
N VAL A 15 -6.87 16.37 -3.07
CA VAL A 15 -5.87 16.85 -4.03
C VAL A 15 -5.96 16.06 -5.34
N GLY A 16 -6.13 14.73 -5.27
CA GLY A 16 -6.35 13.88 -6.43
C GLY A 16 -7.63 14.25 -7.20
N ALA A 17 -8.72 14.53 -6.48
CA ALA A 17 -9.97 15.01 -7.08
C ALA A 17 -9.80 16.37 -7.78
N GLY A 18 -9.04 17.31 -7.20
CA GLY A 18 -8.78 18.62 -7.80
C GLY A 18 -7.98 18.54 -9.11
N ILE A 19 -6.98 17.66 -9.18
CA ILE A 19 -6.16 17.46 -10.39
C ILE A 19 -6.97 16.76 -11.48
N ALA A 20 -7.77 15.76 -11.13
CA ALA A 20 -8.68 15.08 -12.06
C ALA A 20 -9.76 16.04 -12.61
N ALA A 21 -10.35 16.88 -11.75
CA ALA A 21 -11.33 17.89 -12.15
C ALA A 21 -10.72 18.88 -13.15
N LYS A 22 -9.49 19.37 -12.93
CA LYS A 22 -8.82 20.28 -13.87
C LYS A 22 -8.55 19.65 -15.24
N ALA A 23 -8.36 18.34 -15.31
CA ALA A 23 -8.19 17.61 -16.56
C ALA A 23 -9.52 17.31 -17.28
N MET A 24 -10.65 17.29 -16.55
CA MET A 24 -11.99 17.06 -17.11
C MET A 24 -12.79 18.34 -17.36
N LEU A 25 -12.32 19.50 -16.87
CA LEU A 25 -12.96 20.77 -17.13
C LEU A 25 -12.68 21.20 -18.58
N PRO A 26 -13.71 21.30 -19.45
CA PRO A 26 -13.54 21.91 -20.76
C PRO A 26 -13.04 23.34 -20.56
N SER A 27 -12.10 23.75 -21.40
CA SER A 27 -11.47 25.07 -21.37
C SER A 27 -12.49 26.18 -21.11
N VAL A 28 -12.31 26.89 -19.99
CA VAL A 28 -13.22 27.90 -19.41
C VAL A 28 -13.52 29.09 -20.35
N THR A 29 -12.93 29.10 -21.55
CA THR A 29 -13.14 30.07 -22.63
C THR A 29 -14.59 30.12 -23.13
N GLY A 30 -15.38 29.05 -22.99
CA GLY A 30 -16.75 28.96 -23.53
C GLY A 30 -17.85 29.66 -22.72
N LEU A 31 -17.65 29.92 -21.42
CA LEU A 31 -18.68 30.49 -20.53
C LEU A 31 -18.61 32.02 -20.37
N LEU A 32 -17.58 32.66 -20.95
CA LEU A 32 -17.37 34.12 -20.87
C LEU A 32 -18.26 34.95 -21.81
N SER A 33 -19.03 34.33 -22.72
CA SER A 33 -19.78 35.06 -23.75
C SER A 33 -21.16 35.58 -23.33
N LYS A 34 -21.70 35.19 -22.15
CA LYS A 34 -23.09 35.53 -21.77
C LYS A 34 -23.28 36.65 -20.75
N TYR A 35 -22.24 37.11 -20.04
CA TYR A 35 -22.41 38.15 -19.01
C TYR A 35 -21.24 39.15 -19.00
N GLY A 36 -21.34 40.17 -19.85
CA GLY A 36 -20.28 41.15 -20.13
C GLY A 36 -20.05 42.25 -19.07
N LEU A 37 -20.07 41.97 -17.75
CA LEU A 37 -19.97 43.04 -16.73
C LEU A 37 -19.05 42.79 -15.50
N ARG A 38 -18.11 41.84 -15.51
CA ARG A 38 -17.25 41.55 -14.34
C ARG A 38 -15.74 41.43 -14.58
N LEU A 39 -15.22 42.07 -15.63
CA LEU A 39 -13.85 41.85 -16.13
C LEU A 39 -12.69 42.34 -15.24
N THR A 40 -12.92 43.07 -14.13
CA THR A 40 -11.83 43.59 -13.28
C THR A 40 -11.62 42.82 -11.97
N GLY A 41 -12.65 42.20 -11.39
CA GLY A 41 -12.51 41.40 -10.16
C GLY A 41 -12.15 39.92 -10.42
N GLU A 42 -12.66 39.35 -11.51
CA GLU A 42 -12.49 37.93 -11.83
C GLU A 42 -11.07 37.59 -12.31
N LYS A 43 -10.36 38.53 -12.94
CA LYS A 43 -8.93 38.32 -13.29
C LYS A 43 -8.04 38.23 -12.06
N LEU A 44 -8.35 39.02 -11.03
CA LEU A 44 -7.64 39.01 -9.76
C LEU A 44 -7.93 37.73 -8.98
N SER A 45 -9.19 37.28 -8.96
CA SER A 45 -9.56 36.01 -8.31
C SER A 45 -9.03 34.80 -9.08
N ALA A 46 -9.01 34.83 -10.41
CA ALA A 46 -8.44 33.76 -11.23
C ALA A 46 -6.90 33.69 -11.10
N TYR A 47 -6.24 34.84 -10.96
CA TYR A 47 -4.81 34.89 -10.69
C TYR A 47 -4.46 34.36 -9.30
N GLN A 48 -5.23 34.77 -8.27
CA GLN A 48 -5.09 34.24 -6.91
C GLN A 48 -5.32 32.73 -6.88
N LEU A 49 -6.39 32.25 -7.53
CA LEU A 49 -6.70 30.83 -7.65
C LEU A 49 -5.58 30.05 -8.36
N ASN A 50 -5.05 30.57 -9.47
CA ASN A 50 -3.94 29.92 -10.16
C ASN A 50 -2.66 29.89 -9.31
N LYS A 51 -2.39 30.95 -8.56
CA LYS A 51 -1.25 31.01 -7.64
C LYS A 51 -1.38 29.99 -6.51
N GLU A 52 -2.56 29.88 -5.91
CA GLU A 52 -2.85 28.88 -4.86
C GLU A 52 -2.71 27.45 -5.40
N ILE A 53 -3.19 27.18 -6.63
CA ILE A 53 -3.00 25.88 -7.28
C ILE A 53 -1.51 25.60 -7.53
N GLU A 54 -0.74 26.59 -7.98
CA GLU A 54 0.68 26.44 -8.24
C GLU A 54 1.49 26.22 -6.96
N GLU A 55 1.15 26.91 -5.87
CA GLU A 55 1.71 26.69 -4.54
C GLU A 55 1.37 25.29 -4.00
N ALA A 56 0.11 24.86 -4.13
CA ALA A 56 -0.30 23.52 -3.74
C ALA A 56 0.46 22.44 -4.54
N GLN A 57 0.62 22.63 -5.85
CA GLN A 57 1.41 21.72 -6.68
C GLN A 57 2.88 21.67 -6.25
N LYS A 58 3.53 22.83 -6.02
CA LYS A 58 4.92 22.89 -5.54
C LYS A 58 5.07 22.20 -4.18
N ASN A 59 4.13 22.40 -3.27
CA ASN A 59 4.16 21.75 -1.96
C ASN A 59 3.99 20.24 -2.05
N VAL A 60 3.10 19.73 -2.91
CA VAL A 60 2.92 18.28 -3.12
C VAL A 60 4.17 17.66 -3.75
N ILE A 61 4.75 18.31 -4.77
CA ILE A 61 5.99 17.84 -5.40
C ILE A 61 7.12 17.83 -4.39
N LYS A 62 7.29 18.90 -3.62
CA LYS A 62 8.31 18.98 -2.57
C LYS A 62 8.13 17.90 -1.51
N GLN A 63 6.91 17.68 -1.03
CA GLN A 63 6.62 16.60 -0.06
C GLN A 63 6.89 15.21 -0.65
N PHE A 64 6.66 15.03 -1.95
CA PHE A 64 6.96 13.77 -2.64
C PHE A 64 8.46 13.57 -2.85
N GLU A 65 9.19 14.62 -3.25
CA GLU A 65 10.66 14.63 -3.36
C GLU A 65 11.35 14.42 -2.00
N GLU A 66 10.77 14.98 -0.94
CA GLU A 66 11.20 14.78 0.45
C GLU A 66 10.76 13.40 1.00
N SER A 67 9.76 12.75 0.39
CA SER A 67 9.37 11.39 0.77
C SER A 67 10.34 10.38 0.15
N SER A 68 11.16 9.74 0.98
CA SER A 68 11.95 8.60 0.54
C SER A 68 11.04 7.38 0.40
N ALA A 69 11.04 6.76 -0.78
CA ALA A 69 10.46 5.43 -0.93
C ALA A 69 11.33 4.45 -0.12
N ILE A 70 10.71 3.81 0.88
CA ILE A 70 11.38 2.81 1.72
C ILE A 70 11.06 1.44 1.13
N GLN A 71 12.10 0.71 0.74
CA GLN A 71 12.00 -0.71 0.43
C GLN A 71 12.28 -1.50 1.71
N VAL A 72 11.38 -2.42 2.06
CA VAL A 72 11.51 -3.30 3.22
C VAL A 72 11.29 -4.75 2.81
N ILE A 73 11.92 -5.68 3.51
CA ILE A 73 11.65 -7.11 3.39
C ILE A 73 10.73 -7.48 4.55
N ASN A 74 9.63 -8.17 4.25
CA ASN A 74 8.73 -8.66 5.28
C ASN A 74 9.30 -9.98 5.83
N PRO A 75 9.70 -10.03 7.11
CA PRO A 75 10.36 -11.20 7.66
C PRO A 75 9.44 -12.43 7.72
N ILE A 76 8.12 -12.26 7.87
CA ILE A 76 7.16 -13.37 7.87
C ILE A 76 7.05 -13.98 6.46
N LEU A 77 7.07 -13.13 5.42
CA LEU A 77 7.05 -13.62 4.04
C LEU A 77 8.37 -14.29 3.66
N GLN A 78 9.49 -13.81 4.22
CA GLN A 78 10.79 -14.45 4.04
C GLN A 78 10.85 -15.82 4.73
N GLU A 79 10.27 -15.95 5.92
CA GLU A 79 10.12 -17.24 6.59
C GLU A 79 9.27 -18.21 5.76
N LEU A 80 8.15 -17.73 5.21
CA LEU A 80 7.29 -18.52 4.33
C LEU A 80 8.01 -18.94 3.03
N GLU A 81 8.86 -18.08 2.47
CA GLU A 81 9.69 -18.42 1.31
C GLU A 81 10.67 -19.56 1.64
N LEU A 82 11.36 -19.48 2.80
CA LEU A 82 12.24 -20.56 3.25
C LEU A 82 11.48 -21.87 3.43
N ALA A 83 10.32 -21.83 4.09
CA ALA A 83 9.44 -22.99 4.25
C ALA A 83 9.11 -23.67 2.90
N LEU A 84 8.78 -22.88 1.88
CA LEU A 84 8.43 -23.41 0.55
C LEU A 84 9.62 -23.92 -0.27
N GLU A 85 10.84 -23.47 0.03
CA GLU A 85 12.04 -23.83 -0.73
C GLU A 85 12.90 -24.91 -0.07
N THR A 86 12.58 -25.28 1.17
CA THR A 86 13.39 -26.19 1.99
C THR A 86 12.58 -27.38 2.49
N THR A 87 13.25 -28.27 3.22
CA THR A 87 12.64 -29.42 3.89
C THR A 87 12.88 -29.34 5.40
N GLU A 88 12.13 -30.11 6.20
CA GLU A 88 12.30 -30.23 7.66
C GLU A 88 13.75 -30.46 8.11
N SER A 89 14.58 -31.12 7.28
CA SER A 89 15.99 -31.36 7.60
C SER A 89 16.92 -30.19 7.33
N GLU A 90 16.48 -29.24 6.51
CA GLU A 90 17.24 -28.05 6.09
C GLU A 90 16.83 -26.82 6.90
N HIS A 91 15.54 -26.69 7.22
CA HIS A 91 15.00 -25.60 8.02
C HIS A 91 13.68 -26.01 8.70
N ASP A 92 13.60 -25.90 10.02
CA ASP A 92 12.34 -26.00 10.77
C ASP A 92 12.13 -24.70 11.57
N PRO A 93 11.16 -23.85 11.21
CA PRO A 93 10.89 -22.57 11.89
C PRO A 93 10.65 -22.70 13.40
N LEU A 94 10.29 -23.87 13.91
CA LEU A 94 10.02 -24.11 15.33
C LEU A 94 11.26 -24.57 16.11
N LEU A 95 12.30 -25.03 15.42
CA LEU A 95 13.55 -25.50 16.03
C LEU A 95 14.72 -24.56 15.74
N ASP A 96 14.71 -23.96 14.55
CA ASP A 96 15.69 -23.00 14.08
C ASP A 96 15.29 -21.56 14.45
N PHE A 97 16.09 -20.60 13.99
CA PHE A 97 15.78 -19.19 14.19
C PHE A 97 14.61 -18.77 13.29
N ASP A 98 13.45 -18.53 13.91
CA ASP A 98 12.26 -18.03 13.23
C ASP A 98 12.42 -16.56 12.80
N LEU A 99 12.60 -16.32 11.49
CA LEU A 99 12.68 -14.97 10.94
C LEU A 99 11.41 -14.19 11.20
N SER A 100 10.25 -14.85 11.29
CA SER A 100 8.95 -14.20 11.46
C SER A 100 8.92 -13.32 12.72
N THR A 101 9.76 -13.60 13.73
CA THR A 101 9.88 -12.81 14.97
C THR A 101 10.56 -11.45 14.79
N LEU A 102 11.24 -11.21 13.66
CA LEU A 102 11.98 -9.98 13.40
C LEU A 102 11.04 -8.77 13.24
N SER A 103 11.55 -7.59 13.57
CA SER A 103 10.87 -6.31 13.35
C SER A 103 11.37 -5.64 12.06
N ILE A 104 10.59 -4.69 11.55
CA ILE A 104 11.00 -3.84 10.42
C ILE A 104 11.21 -2.42 10.96
N PRO A 105 12.44 -2.01 11.34
CA PRO A 105 12.70 -0.72 12.01
C PRO A 105 12.26 0.50 11.18
N ALA A 106 12.20 0.35 9.86
CA ALA A 106 11.78 1.41 8.95
C ALA A 106 10.26 1.67 8.98
N LEU A 107 9.47 0.73 9.52
CA LEU A 107 8.03 0.90 9.75
C LEU A 107 7.80 1.26 11.22
N LYS A 108 7.02 2.32 11.46
CA LYS A 108 6.84 2.89 12.81
C LYS A 108 5.99 2.04 13.75
N ASN A 109 5.22 1.09 13.23
CA ASN A 109 4.33 0.24 14.00
C ASN A 109 4.39 -1.21 13.50
N GLU A 110 3.80 -2.11 14.28
CA GLU A 110 3.74 -3.56 14.01
C GLU A 110 2.47 -3.95 13.23
N HIS A 111 1.64 -3.02 12.75
CA HIS A 111 0.38 -3.38 12.08
C HIS A 111 0.58 -4.17 10.79
N TRP A 112 1.73 -4.00 10.13
CA TRP A 112 2.13 -4.83 9.00
C TRP A 112 2.17 -6.32 9.35
N ARG A 113 2.52 -6.68 10.59
CA ARG A 113 2.61 -8.07 11.05
C ARG A 113 1.24 -8.72 11.05
N GLU A 114 0.30 -8.09 11.72
CA GLU A 114 -1.10 -8.54 11.81
C GLU A 114 -1.71 -8.70 10.41
N LEU A 115 -1.55 -7.69 9.55
CA LEU A 115 -2.06 -7.75 8.17
C LEU A 115 -1.45 -8.89 7.36
N THR A 116 -0.14 -9.15 7.56
CA THR A 116 0.56 -10.24 6.87
C THR A 116 0.08 -11.60 7.37
N GLN A 117 -0.03 -11.77 8.69
CA GLN A 117 -0.52 -13.01 9.30
C GLN A 117 -1.96 -13.29 8.85
N VAL A 118 -2.87 -12.30 8.91
CA VAL A 118 -4.25 -12.46 8.44
C VAL A 118 -4.30 -12.84 6.96
N ALA A 119 -3.45 -12.23 6.12
CA ALA A 119 -3.38 -12.59 4.70
C ALA A 119 -2.94 -14.04 4.49
N ILE A 120 -1.87 -14.48 5.16
CA ILE A 120 -1.38 -15.87 5.09
C ILE A 120 -2.44 -16.83 5.61
N THR A 121 -3.07 -16.53 6.75
CA THR A 121 -4.17 -17.32 7.32
C THR A 121 -5.29 -17.50 6.31
N HIS A 122 -5.72 -16.44 5.63
CA HIS A 122 -6.78 -16.55 4.65
C HIS A 122 -6.42 -17.39 3.43
N VAL A 123 -5.15 -17.38 3.00
CA VAL A 123 -4.67 -18.18 1.87
C VAL A 123 -4.55 -19.66 2.26
N TYR A 124 -3.99 -19.96 3.43
CA TYR A 124 -3.59 -21.33 3.78
C TYR A 124 -4.56 -22.06 4.74
N LYS A 125 -5.57 -21.40 5.31
CA LYS A 125 -6.54 -22.03 6.25
C LYS A 125 -7.15 -23.33 5.75
N GLU A 126 -7.48 -23.42 4.47
CA GLU A 126 -8.10 -24.61 3.89
C GLU A 126 -7.08 -25.75 3.80
N VAL A 127 -5.89 -25.45 3.27
CA VAL A 127 -4.79 -26.42 3.12
C VAL A 127 -4.41 -26.95 4.50
N VAL A 128 -4.18 -26.08 5.48
CA VAL A 128 -3.82 -26.49 6.85
C VAL A 128 -4.87 -27.40 7.48
N ALA A 129 -6.17 -27.15 7.23
CA ALA A 129 -7.27 -27.97 7.76
C ALA A 129 -7.45 -29.31 7.03
N ALA A 130 -6.94 -29.46 5.80
CA ALA A 130 -7.18 -30.60 4.93
C ALA A 130 -5.87 -31.35 4.60
N PRO A 131 -5.53 -32.44 5.34
CA PRO A 131 -4.27 -33.18 5.15
C PRO A 131 -4.01 -33.70 3.74
N HIS A 132 -5.06 -33.96 2.97
CA HIS A 132 -4.93 -34.42 1.59
C HIS A 132 -4.42 -33.33 0.64
N LEU A 133 -4.52 -32.05 1.01
CA LEU A 133 -4.03 -30.92 0.22
C LEU A 133 -2.58 -30.56 0.51
N HIS A 134 -2.00 -31.02 1.64
CA HIS A 134 -0.64 -30.64 2.07
C HIS A 134 0.41 -30.95 1.00
N LYS A 135 0.36 -32.17 0.45
CA LYS A 135 1.28 -32.60 -0.61
C LYS A 135 1.10 -31.81 -1.90
N GLN A 136 -0.13 -31.39 -2.22
CA GLN A 136 -0.40 -30.57 -3.42
C GLN A 136 0.08 -29.13 -3.26
N ALA A 137 0.04 -28.62 -2.03
CA ALA A 137 0.54 -27.30 -1.68
C ALA A 137 2.05 -27.26 -1.43
N GLU A 138 2.75 -28.39 -1.58
CA GLU A 138 4.19 -28.51 -1.35
C GLU A 138 4.62 -28.05 0.06
N LEU A 139 3.74 -28.25 1.06
CA LEU A 139 4.03 -27.93 2.46
C LEU A 139 4.47 -29.17 3.23
N GLY A 140 5.62 -29.07 3.90
CA GLY A 140 6.14 -30.05 4.82
C GLY A 140 5.37 -30.09 6.15
N PRO A 141 5.54 -31.17 6.94
CA PRO A 141 4.94 -31.26 8.27
C PRO A 141 5.34 -30.11 9.20
N GLU A 142 6.56 -29.61 9.10
CA GLU A 142 7.13 -28.43 9.76
C GLU A 142 6.36 -27.15 9.43
N ASP A 143 6.12 -26.89 8.14
CA ASP A 143 5.39 -25.71 7.68
C ASP A 143 3.96 -25.71 8.20
N ILE A 144 3.31 -26.88 8.16
CA ILE A 144 1.96 -27.04 8.69
C ILE A 144 1.90 -26.78 10.20
N ARG A 145 2.94 -27.17 10.97
CA ARG A 145 3.01 -26.86 12.40
C ARG A 145 3.19 -25.36 12.63
N TRP A 146 4.11 -24.74 11.90
CA TRP A 146 4.37 -23.30 12.01
C TRP A 146 3.15 -22.46 11.63
N LEU A 147 2.48 -22.77 10.50
CA LEU A 147 1.26 -22.10 10.08
C LEU A 147 0.13 -22.22 11.11
N LYS A 148 -0.05 -23.39 11.74
CA LYS A 148 -1.05 -23.54 12.81
C LYS A 148 -0.77 -22.62 13.99
N LEU A 149 0.49 -22.54 14.40
CA LEU A 149 0.91 -21.71 15.53
C LEU A 149 0.72 -20.21 15.20
N MET A 150 1.01 -19.81 13.96
CA MET A 150 0.72 -18.46 13.46
C MET A 150 -0.78 -18.16 13.46
N PHE A 151 -1.63 -19.11 13.07
CA PHE A 151 -3.08 -18.89 13.01
C PHE A 151 -3.66 -18.70 14.39
N GLU A 152 -3.22 -19.48 15.38
CA GLU A 152 -3.60 -19.32 16.78
C GLU A 152 -3.23 -17.92 17.31
N ALA A 153 -2.00 -17.45 17.02
CA ALA A 153 -1.55 -16.12 17.43
C ALA A 153 -2.31 -14.95 16.76
N SER A 154 -2.99 -15.20 15.63
CA SER A 154 -3.79 -14.19 14.91
C SER A 154 -5.25 -14.07 15.37
N GLN A 155 -5.70 -14.92 16.30
CA GLN A 155 -7.07 -14.92 16.83
C GLN A 155 -7.23 -14.17 18.16
N ASP A 156 -6.13 -13.72 18.76
CA ASP A 156 -6.08 -12.89 19.97
C ASP A 156 -6.06 -11.38 19.64
#